data_AF-A0A9P1C2B7-F1
#
_entry.id   AF-A0A9P1C2B7-F1
#
_cell.length_a   1.000
_cell.length_b   1.000
_cell.length_c   1.000
_cell.angle_alpha   90.00
_cell.angle_beta   90.00
_cell.angle_gamma   90.00
#
_symmetry.space_group_name_H-M   'P 1'
#
loop_
_entity.id
_entity.type
_entity.pdbx_description
1 polymer ?
#
loop_
_entity_poly.entity_id
_entity_poly.type
_entity_poly.pdbx_seq_one_letter_code
_entity_poly.pdbx_strand_id
1 'polypeptide(L)'
;MVPGSAFLETPADEPLEFPGLGGVLPAWSVGYCTGWRRSVTLLICLEGVRTLSIPLEDLTHEFKESLVAIYVTAGVYTNVRDVVFTNRGITLGSTKTRRPPNAFNFLRQLEILQKGGFDGGSFSEWDNRTKIQKAFQIGPKEAGAVSNLQDKISKTVVAQLREDIRSRGMNKWISHDVLARDVFNCGFSSGHGIFESWAEHCTNAADDRLVLLFLERLRVDWDKQNNRSCWTVKDALTLHAVSGAFLFLRDSLHAKVPQADFKNCIDDIDEQFRKGFLDAELHQLLSTSVPPTTLNDVSFMRRLAMHFNVVGLGQFI
;
A
#
# COMPACT_ATOMS: atom_id res chain seq x y z
N MET A 1 -0.87 75.43 -28.92
CA MET A 1 -2.13 74.90 -29.46
C MET A 1 -1.84 73.50 -29.97
N VAL A 2 -2.37 72.48 -29.27
CA VAL A 2 -2.15 71.05 -29.51
C VAL A 2 -3.48 70.47 -30.01
N PRO A 3 -3.53 69.69 -31.11
CA PRO A 3 -4.76 69.02 -31.52
C PRO A 3 -4.96 67.75 -30.67
N GLY A 4 -6.18 67.61 -30.14
CA GLY A 4 -6.59 66.58 -29.19
C GLY A 4 -6.63 65.16 -29.76
N SER A 5 -6.20 64.22 -28.93
CA SER A 5 -6.35 62.77 -29.09
C SER A 5 -7.78 62.33 -28.80
N ALA A 6 -8.45 61.76 -29.80
CA ALA A 6 -9.71 61.04 -29.61
C ALA A 6 -9.40 59.63 -29.06
N PHE A 7 -9.89 59.35 -27.85
CA PHE A 7 -9.98 58.01 -27.28
C PHE A 7 -11.14 57.28 -27.99
N LEU A 8 -10.86 56.12 -28.58
CA LEU A 8 -11.88 55.17 -29.00
C LEU A 8 -12.27 54.33 -27.79
N GLU A 9 -13.53 54.45 -27.37
CA GLU A 9 -14.17 53.56 -26.40
C GLU A 9 -14.36 52.17 -27.03
N THR A 10 -13.74 51.15 -26.45
CA THR A 10 -14.08 49.75 -26.71
C THR A 10 -15.28 49.34 -25.86
N PRO A 11 -16.34 48.74 -26.44
CA PRO A 11 -17.49 48.29 -25.68
C PRO A 11 -17.15 47.08 -24.80
N ALA A 12 -17.78 47.04 -23.63
CA ALA A 12 -17.65 46.04 -22.60
C ALA A 12 -18.09 44.63 -23.06
N ASP A 13 -17.45 43.65 -22.44
CA ASP A 13 -17.55 42.20 -22.67
C ASP A 13 -19.00 41.66 -22.67
N GLU A 14 -19.43 41.08 -23.79
CA GLU A 14 -20.41 39.99 -23.77
C GLU A 14 -19.67 38.65 -23.78
N PRO A 15 -20.03 37.69 -22.90
CA PRO A 15 -19.40 36.37 -22.90
C PRO A 15 -19.80 35.58 -24.15
N LEU A 16 -18.81 35.12 -24.92
CA LEU A 16 -19.00 34.20 -26.03
C LEU A 16 -19.44 32.83 -25.52
N GLU A 17 -20.71 32.47 -25.76
CA GLU A 17 -21.18 31.10 -25.61
C GLU A 17 -20.73 30.24 -26.80
N PHE A 18 -19.98 29.16 -26.54
CA PHE A 18 -19.65 28.14 -27.53
C PHE A 18 -20.50 26.88 -27.29
N PRO A 19 -21.51 26.59 -28.12
CA PRO A 19 -22.29 25.37 -27.99
C PRO A 19 -21.57 24.21 -28.69
N GLY A 20 -21.31 23.13 -27.95
CA GLY A 20 -21.05 21.80 -28.51
C GLY A 20 -19.58 21.40 -28.67
N LEU A 21 -18.93 21.02 -27.58
CA LEU A 21 -17.73 20.16 -27.62
C LEU A 21 -17.82 19.04 -26.57
N GLY A 22 -18.56 17.99 -26.92
CA GLY A 22 -18.47 16.68 -26.27
C GLY A 22 -17.22 15.91 -26.73
N GLY A 23 -16.03 16.45 -26.45
CA GLY A 23 -14.75 15.91 -26.90
C GLY A 23 -13.81 15.53 -25.74
N VAL A 24 -13.29 14.31 -25.78
CA VAL A 24 -12.23 13.80 -24.89
C VAL A 24 -10.94 14.60 -25.12
N LEU A 25 -10.37 15.17 -24.06
CA LEU A 25 -9.12 15.93 -24.11
C LEU A 25 -7.88 15.00 -24.20
N PRO A 26 -6.80 15.40 -24.93
CA PRO A 26 -5.62 14.57 -25.14
C PRO A 26 -4.65 14.52 -23.94
N ALA A 27 -3.75 13.54 -23.99
CA ALA A 27 -3.03 12.89 -22.88
C ALA A 27 -1.95 13.71 -22.11
N TRP A 28 -2.01 15.04 -22.08
CA TRP A 28 -0.95 15.90 -21.51
C TRP A 28 -1.45 16.86 -20.40
N SER A 29 -2.53 16.51 -19.71
CA SER A 29 -3.02 17.32 -18.59
C SER A 29 -2.13 17.24 -17.34
N VAL A 30 -1.90 18.41 -16.74
CA VAL A 30 -0.78 18.75 -15.83
C VAL A 30 -0.98 18.25 -14.39
N GLY A 31 -2.10 17.58 -14.10
CA GLY A 31 -2.51 17.24 -12.73
C GLY A 31 -1.71 16.13 -12.04
N TYR A 32 -0.97 15.28 -12.78
CA TYR A 32 -0.33 14.08 -12.20
C TYR A 32 1.01 13.70 -12.84
N CYS A 33 1.79 14.70 -13.25
CA CYS A 33 3.21 14.49 -13.55
C CYS A 33 4.08 15.03 -12.43
N THR A 34 5.17 14.33 -12.15
CA THR A 34 6.39 14.81 -11.48
C THR A 34 6.91 16.08 -12.18
N GLY A 35 6.22 17.21 -11.95
CA GLY A 35 6.08 18.23 -12.98
C GLY A 35 6.15 19.66 -12.49
N TRP A 36 6.26 19.95 -11.18
CA TRP A 36 6.46 21.34 -10.74
C TRP A 36 7.70 21.95 -11.38
N ARG A 37 8.78 21.18 -11.53
CA ARG A 37 9.98 21.63 -12.26
C ARG A 37 9.70 21.90 -13.72
N ARG A 38 8.92 21.06 -14.41
CA ARG A 38 8.55 21.29 -15.81
C ARG A 38 7.63 22.50 -15.95
N SER A 39 6.63 22.64 -15.07
CA SER A 39 5.76 23.82 -15.03
C SER A 39 6.54 25.10 -14.74
N VAL A 40 7.46 25.07 -13.78
CA VAL A 40 8.33 26.22 -13.47
C VAL A 40 9.29 26.52 -14.63
N THR A 41 9.96 25.51 -15.19
CA THR A 41 10.83 25.68 -16.37
C THR A 41 10.04 26.28 -17.53
N LEU A 42 8.81 25.83 -17.75
CA LEU A 42 7.96 26.28 -18.85
C LEU A 42 7.43 27.71 -18.61
N LEU A 43 7.09 28.08 -17.37
CA LEU A 43 6.77 29.46 -16.96
C LEU A 43 7.99 30.38 -17.12
N ILE A 44 9.19 29.92 -16.78
CA ILE A 44 10.45 30.65 -17.00
C ILE A 44 10.71 30.83 -18.50
N CYS A 45 10.51 29.78 -19.32
CA CYS A 45 10.67 29.88 -20.76
C CYS A 45 9.65 30.85 -21.38
N LEU A 46 8.40 30.84 -20.92
CA LEU A 46 7.35 31.78 -21.31
C LEU A 46 7.73 33.23 -20.97
N GLU A 47 8.18 33.46 -19.74
CA GLU A 47 8.64 34.78 -19.31
C GLU A 47 9.88 35.24 -20.09
N GLY A 48 10.75 34.31 -20.46
CA GLY A 48 11.88 34.56 -21.36
C GLY A 48 11.44 35.00 -22.75
N VAL A 49 10.50 34.28 -23.38
CA VAL A 49 9.92 34.65 -24.69
C VAL A 49 9.30 36.05 -24.62
N ARG A 50 8.52 36.33 -23.55
CA ARG A 50 7.88 37.62 -23.33
C ARG A 50 8.90 38.75 -23.16
N THR A 51 9.90 38.55 -22.29
CA THR A 51 10.92 39.56 -21.97
C THR A 51 11.81 39.87 -23.16
N LEU A 52 12.14 38.86 -23.95
CA LEU A 52 12.96 39.00 -25.16
C LEU A 52 12.16 39.48 -26.38
N SER A 53 10.83 39.69 -26.23
CA SER A 53 9.93 40.08 -27.31
C SER A 53 10.03 39.17 -28.55
N ILE A 54 10.25 37.87 -28.32
CA ILE A 54 10.33 36.88 -29.41
C ILE A 54 8.91 36.71 -29.97
N PRO A 55 8.69 37.00 -31.26
CA PRO A 55 7.38 36.79 -31.88
C PRO A 55 6.97 35.32 -31.79
N LEU A 56 5.70 35.06 -31.46
CA LEU A 56 5.23 33.68 -31.27
C LEU A 56 5.36 32.87 -32.55
N GLU A 57 5.24 33.50 -33.72
CA GLU A 57 5.43 32.92 -35.04
C GLU A 57 6.84 32.33 -35.27
N ASP A 58 7.86 32.85 -34.57
CA ASP A 58 9.24 32.39 -34.69
C ASP A 58 9.54 31.16 -33.83
N LEU A 59 8.61 30.78 -32.94
CA LEU A 59 8.75 29.58 -32.12
C LEU A 59 8.51 28.32 -32.96
N THR A 60 9.24 27.25 -32.63
CA THR A 60 9.05 25.95 -33.28
C THR A 60 7.64 25.40 -33.02
N HIS A 61 7.16 24.57 -33.94
CA HIS A 61 5.83 23.95 -33.82
C HIS A 61 5.64 23.21 -32.49
N GLU A 62 6.62 22.41 -32.07
CA GLU A 62 6.60 21.66 -30.80
C GLU A 62 6.48 22.58 -29.57
N PHE A 63 7.11 23.76 -29.63
CA PHE A 63 7.06 24.72 -28.54
C PHE A 63 5.70 25.43 -28.50
N LYS A 64 5.15 25.81 -29.66
CA LYS A 64 3.79 26.37 -29.78
C LYS A 64 2.73 25.42 -29.25
N GLU A 65 2.81 24.12 -29.59
CA GLU A 65 1.91 23.10 -29.05
C GLU A 65 1.97 23.01 -27.52
N SER A 66 3.18 23.08 -26.97
CA SER A 66 3.39 23.08 -25.51
C SER A 66 2.79 24.31 -24.83
N LEU A 67 2.86 25.49 -25.46
CA LEU A 67 2.27 26.73 -24.94
C LEU A 67 0.74 26.73 -24.98
N VAL A 68 0.14 26.25 -26.07
CA VAL A 68 -1.32 26.15 -26.23
C VAL A 68 -1.90 25.22 -25.16
N ALA A 69 -1.21 24.12 -24.84
CA ALA A 69 -1.60 23.23 -23.75
C ALA A 69 -1.84 23.99 -22.43
N ILE A 70 -0.92 24.90 -22.10
CA ILE A 70 -0.91 25.65 -20.84
C ILE A 70 -2.01 26.69 -20.86
N TYR A 71 -2.16 27.46 -21.93
CA TYR A 71 -3.20 28.49 -21.98
C TYR A 71 -4.61 27.87 -21.86
N VAL A 72 -4.82 26.70 -22.45
CA VAL A 72 -6.07 25.94 -22.28
C VAL A 72 -6.22 25.38 -20.87
N THR A 73 -5.13 24.98 -20.19
CA THR A 73 -5.17 24.44 -18.82
C THR A 73 -4.99 25.47 -17.69
N ALA A 74 -4.58 26.69 -17.98
CA ALA A 74 -4.35 27.77 -17.01
C ALA A 74 -5.37 28.90 -17.18
N GLY A 75 -5.86 29.14 -18.40
CA GLY A 75 -6.87 30.16 -18.69
C GLY A 75 -8.28 29.80 -18.26
N VAL A 76 -8.56 28.53 -17.96
CA VAL A 76 -9.90 28.03 -17.58
C VAL A 76 -10.09 27.96 -16.07
N TYR A 77 -9.02 28.07 -15.28
CA TYR A 77 -9.08 27.86 -13.83
C TYR A 77 -8.47 29.04 -13.09
N THR A 78 -9.32 29.81 -12.42
CA THR A 78 -8.93 30.97 -11.60
C THR A 78 -8.27 30.55 -10.28
N ASN A 79 -8.34 29.26 -9.92
CA ASN A 79 -7.68 28.72 -8.75
C ASN A 79 -7.20 27.26 -8.98
N VAL A 80 -6.19 26.85 -8.21
CA VAL A 80 -5.61 25.49 -8.22
C VAL A 80 -6.65 24.40 -7.88
N ARG A 81 -7.70 24.77 -7.15
CA ARG A 81 -8.77 23.86 -6.73
C ARG A 81 -9.63 23.40 -7.92
N ASP A 82 -9.91 24.27 -8.89
CA ASP A 82 -10.70 23.93 -10.08
C ASP A 82 -9.88 23.08 -11.05
N VAL A 83 -8.57 23.36 -11.19
CA VAL A 83 -7.63 22.49 -11.93
C VAL A 83 -7.65 21.08 -11.37
N VAL A 84 -7.58 20.93 -10.04
CA VAL A 84 -7.62 19.62 -9.38
C VAL A 84 -8.97 18.95 -9.58
N PHE A 85 -10.08 19.69 -9.51
CA PHE A 85 -11.43 19.14 -9.66
C PHE A 85 -11.71 18.64 -11.09
N THR A 86 -11.30 19.39 -12.11
CA THR A 86 -11.55 19.02 -13.51
C THR A 86 -10.57 17.95 -14.00
N ASN A 87 -9.35 17.91 -13.47
CA ASN A 87 -8.40 16.83 -13.73
C ASN A 87 -8.65 15.56 -12.88
N ARG A 88 -9.68 15.51 -12.04
CA ARG A 88 -10.19 14.23 -11.48
C ARG A 88 -10.73 13.29 -12.57
N GLY A 89 -10.99 13.82 -13.76
CA GLY A 89 -11.31 13.08 -14.97
C GLY A 89 -10.10 12.68 -15.83
N ILE A 90 -8.89 12.54 -15.28
CA ILE A 90 -7.84 11.76 -15.97
C ILE A 90 -8.36 10.33 -16.10
N THR A 91 -9.06 10.08 -17.20
CA THR A 91 -9.44 8.75 -17.62
C THR A 91 -8.17 7.95 -17.86
N LEU A 92 -8.25 6.65 -17.56
CA LEU A 92 -7.22 5.63 -17.67
C LEU A 92 -6.53 5.52 -19.07
N GLY A 93 -6.87 6.38 -20.02
CA GLY A 93 -6.31 6.42 -21.38
C GLY A 93 -4.85 6.89 -21.46
N SER A 94 -4.40 7.84 -20.63
CA SER A 94 -2.99 8.28 -20.64
C SER A 94 -2.05 7.39 -19.82
N THR A 95 -2.60 6.44 -19.05
CA THR A 95 -1.86 5.46 -18.24
C THR A 95 -1.45 4.20 -19.01
N LYS A 96 -1.60 4.11 -20.33
CA LYS A 96 -1.17 2.92 -21.09
C LYS A 96 0.33 2.57 -20.94
N THR A 97 1.17 3.50 -20.49
CA THR A 97 2.60 3.25 -20.17
C THR A 97 2.90 3.21 -18.67
N ARG A 98 1.92 3.47 -17.79
CA ARG A 98 2.11 3.50 -16.33
C ARG A 98 1.50 2.26 -15.71
N ARG A 99 2.23 1.64 -14.78
CA ARG A 99 1.72 0.53 -13.97
C ARG A 99 0.39 0.97 -13.32
N PRO A 100 -0.63 0.09 -13.26
CA PRO A 100 -1.88 0.44 -12.60
C PRO A 100 -1.61 0.84 -11.14
N PRO A 101 -2.31 1.87 -10.62
CA PRO A 101 -2.17 2.26 -9.22
C PRO A 101 -2.53 1.11 -8.30
N ASN A 102 -1.82 1.00 -7.18
CA ASN A 102 -2.05 -0.03 -6.18
C ASN A 102 -2.58 0.58 -4.86
N ALA A 103 -2.89 -0.26 -3.85
CA ALA A 103 -3.46 0.23 -2.59
C ALA A 103 -2.61 1.31 -1.90
N PHE A 104 -1.28 1.24 -2.00
CA PHE A 104 -0.39 2.25 -1.42
C PHE A 104 -0.39 3.56 -2.21
N ASN A 105 -0.64 3.52 -3.52
CA ASN A 105 -0.84 4.73 -4.31
C ASN A 105 -2.12 5.45 -3.85
N PHE A 106 -3.22 4.71 -3.66
CA PHE A 106 -4.48 5.27 -3.19
C PHE A 106 -4.40 5.76 -1.74
N LEU A 107 -3.76 5.01 -0.85
CA LEU A 107 -3.47 5.46 0.52
C LEU A 107 -2.72 6.79 0.51
N ARG A 108 -1.71 6.94 -0.35
CA ARG A 108 -0.98 8.21 -0.48
C ARG A 108 -1.85 9.34 -0.99
N GLN A 109 -2.72 9.10 -1.97
CA GLN A 109 -3.66 10.11 -2.47
C GLN A 109 -4.61 10.55 -1.35
N LEU A 110 -5.10 9.59 -0.55
CA LEU A 110 -5.94 9.86 0.61
C LEU A 110 -5.20 10.71 1.67
N GLU A 111 -3.96 10.37 2.02
CA GLU A 111 -3.10 11.17 2.92
C GLU A 111 -2.93 12.63 2.40
N ILE A 112 -2.81 12.81 1.08
CA ILE A 112 -2.66 14.14 0.47
C ILE A 112 -3.98 14.92 0.57
N LEU A 113 -5.11 14.28 0.29
CA LEU A 113 -6.43 14.90 0.39
C LEU A 113 -6.75 15.33 1.83
N GLN A 114 -6.44 14.47 2.80
CA GLN A 114 -6.57 14.77 4.23
C GLN A 114 -5.69 15.95 4.65
N LYS A 115 -4.44 16.05 4.15
CA LYS A 115 -3.55 17.18 4.44
C LYS A 115 -3.98 18.48 3.76
N GLY A 116 -4.66 18.39 2.61
CA GLY A 116 -5.13 19.53 1.85
C GLY A 116 -6.37 20.22 2.43
N GLY A 117 -6.89 19.75 3.57
CA GLY A 117 -8.15 20.25 4.12
C GLY A 117 -9.34 19.98 3.21
N PHE A 118 -9.25 18.96 2.34
CA PHE A 118 -10.33 18.55 1.45
C PHE A 118 -11.35 17.71 2.25
N ASP A 119 -11.88 18.34 3.29
CA ASP A 119 -12.74 17.76 4.31
C ASP A 119 -14.20 17.90 3.86
N GLY A 120 -14.52 17.47 2.62
CA GLY A 120 -15.86 17.58 2.02
C GLY A 120 -17.01 17.05 2.91
N GLY A 121 -16.67 16.29 3.94
CA GLY A 121 -17.31 16.23 5.26
C GLY A 121 -16.23 15.90 6.30
N SER A 122 -16.57 15.88 7.59
CA SER A 122 -15.67 15.52 8.70
C SER A 122 -14.76 14.34 8.39
N PHE A 123 -13.54 14.30 8.94
CA PHE A 123 -12.53 13.22 8.77
C PHE A 123 -13.10 11.78 8.76
N SER A 124 -14.22 11.55 9.46
CA SER A 124 -15.01 10.30 9.45
C SER A 124 -15.55 9.86 8.08
N GLU A 125 -15.46 10.67 7.02
CA GLU A 125 -15.91 10.27 5.70
C GLU A 125 -15.01 9.22 5.04
N TRP A 126 -13.73 9.19 5.38
CA TRP A 126 -12.77 8.30 4.72
C TRP A 126 -12.69 6.92 5.36
N ASP A 127 -13.25 6.75 6.57
CA ASP A 127 -13.26 5.47 7.29
C ASP A 127 -14.16 4.41 6.62
N ASN A 128 -14.99 4.82 5.66
CA ASN A 128 -15.92 3.93 4.96
C ASN A 128 -15.34 3.45 3.62
N ARG A 129 -15.09 2.14 3.53
CA ARG A 129 -14.68 1.45 2.30
C ARG A 129 -15.50 1.84 1.07
N THR A 130 -16.82 1.97 1.20
CA THR A 130 -17.73 2.32 0.10
C THR A 130 -17.49 3.76 -0.40
N LYS A 131 -17.15 4.68 0.50
CA LYS A 131 -16.80 6.06 0.15
C LYS A 131 -15.47 6.11 -0.60
N ILE A 132 -14.44 5.41 -0.10
CA ILE A 132 -13.15 5.25 -0.81
C ILE A 132 -13.38 4.66 -2.21
N GLN A 133 -14.16 3.58 -2.30
CA GLN A 133 -14.48 2.91 -3.55
C GLN A 133 -15.10 3.87 -4.58
N LYS A 134 -16.10 4.66 -4.17
CA LYS A 134 -16.78 5.64 -5.03
C LYS A 134 -15.85 6.81 -5.41
N ALA A 135 -15.07 7.31 -4.46
CA ALA A 135 -14.20 8.47 -4.67
C ALA A 135 -13.09 8.20 -5.69
N PHE A 136 -12.48 7.01 -5.63
CA PHE A 136 -11.39 6.62 -6.53
C PHE A 136 -11.83 5.77 -7.72
N GLN A 137 -13.12 5.39 -7.80
CA GLN A 137 -13.66 4.48 -8.82
C GLN A 137 -12.89 3.14 -8.90
N ILE A 138 -12.53 2.60 -7.75
CA ILE A 138 -11.73 1.36 -7.62
C ILE A 138 -12.59 0.15 -7.26
N GLY A 139 -12.00 -1.04 -7.34
CA GLY A 139 -12.66 -2.27 -6.92
C GLY A 139 -12.90 -2.33 -5.40
N PRO A 140 -13.89 -3.12 -4.92
CA PRO A 140 -14.18 -3.25 -3.49
C PRO A 140 -13.00 -3.83 -2.69
N LYS A 141 -12.19 -4.69 -3.32
CA LYS A 141 -10.99 -5.29 -2.73
C LYS A 141 -9.90 -4.24 -2.52
N GLU A 142 -9.70 -3.37 -3.51
CA GLU A 142 -8.72 -2.29 -3.43
C GLU A 142 -9.11 -1.28 -2.37
N ALA A 143 -10.38 -0.87 -2.35
CA ALA A 143 -10.92 0.01 -1.31
C ALA A 143 -10.79 -0.61 0.09
N GLY A 144 -11.03 -1.92 0.24
CA GLY A 144 -10.84 -2.63 1.49
C GLY A 144 -9.39 -2.63 1.96
N ALA A 145 -8.45 -2.88 1.04
CA ALA A 145 -7.02 -2.80 1.34
C ALA A 145 -6.60 -1.40 1.79
N VAL A 146 -7.08 -0.34 1.12
CA VAL A 146 -6.78 1.05 1.49
C VAL A 146 -7.30 1.38 2.88
N SER A 147 -8.56 1.03 3.17
CA SER A 147 -9.17 1.25 4.48
C SER A 147 -8.41 0.54 5.61
N ASN A 148 -8.03 -0.73 5.40
CA ASN A 148 -7.25 -1.47 6.40
C ASN A 148 -5.86 -0.86 6.63
N LEU A 149 -5.15 -0.49 5.55
CA LEU A 149 -3.84 0.16 5.63
C LEU A 149 -3.89 1.54 6.30
N GLN A 150 -5.02 2.23 6.22
CA GLN A 150 -5.20 3.55 6.79
C GLN A 150 -5.34 3.47 8.32
N ASP A 151 -6.25 2.62 8.80
CA ASP A 151 -6.74 2.74 10.19
C ASP A 151 -6.59 1.47 11.04
N LYS A 152 -6.47 0.28 10.43
CA LYS A 152 -6.51 -0.99 11.17
C LYS A 152 -5.17 -1.70 11.32
N ILE A 153 -4.28 -1.52 10.35
CA ILE A 153 -2.95 -2.12 10.35
C ILE A 153 -2.00 -1.17 11.08
N SER A 154 -1.15 -1.71 11.96
CA SER A 154 -0.19 -0.90 12.70
C SER A 154 0.75 -0.16 11.74
N LYS A 155 1.18 1.06 12.13
CA LYS A 155 2.09 1.88 11.29
C LYS A 155 3.41 1.18 11.01
N THR A 156 3.90 0.38 11.95
CA THR A 156 5.11 -0.44 11.81
C THR A 156 4.93 -1.47 10.70
N VAL A 157 3.83 -2.22 10.72
CA VAL A 157 3.49 -3.22 9.71
C VAL A 157 3.24 -2.57 8.33
N VAL A 158 2.56 -1.42 8.28
CA VAL A 158 2.37 -0.64 7.03
C VAL A 158 3.70 -0.19 6.43
N ALA A 159 4.65 0.26 7.25
CA ALA A 159 5.98 0.66 6.78
C ALA A 159 6.73 -0.52 6.14
N GLN A 160 6.68 -1.69 6.77
CA GLN A 160 7.32 -2.91 6.25
C GLN A 160 6.66 -3.37 4.94
N LEU A 161 5.33 -3.47 4.90
CA LEU A 161 4.56 -3.78 3.69
C LEU A 161 4.89 -2.83 2.53
N ARG A 162 5.03 -1.53 2.82
CA ARG A 162 5.39 -0.50 1.82
C ARG A 162 6.77 -0.75 1.22
N GLU A 163 7.75 -1.14 2.03
CA GLU A 163 9.10 -1.48 1.57
C GLU A 163 9.09 -2.73 0.68
N ASP A 164 8.39 -3.77 1.14
CA ASP A 164 8.33 -5.04 0.43
C ASP A 164 7.57 -4.93 -0.90
N ILE A 165 6.49 -4.15 -0.94
CA ILE A 165 5.77 -3.84 -2.19
C ILE A 165 6.62 -2.99 -3.13
N ARG A 166 7.46 -2.09 -2.62
CA ARG A 166 8.37 -1.30 -3.45
C ARG A 166 9.38 -2.18 -4.18
N SER A 167 9.97 -3.14 -3.47
CA SER A 167 10.99 -4.04 -4.01
C SER A 167 10.42 -5.16 -4.89
N ARG A 168 9.26 -5.73 -4.54
CA ARG A 168 8.69 -6.92 -5.19
C ARG A 168 7.54 -6.63 -6.16
N GLY A 169 6.88 -5.49 -5.98
CA GLY A 169 5.67 -5.10 -6.70
C GLY A 169 4.42 -5.79 -6.17
N MET A 170 3.35 -5.03 -5.92
CA MET A 170 2.13 -5.52 -5.26
C MET A 170 1.54 -6.75 -5.98
N ASN A 171 1.20 -6.63 -7.28
CA ASN A 171 0.54 -7.70 -8.04
C ASN A 171 1.35 -9.00 -8.16
N LYS A 172 2.66 -8.97 -7.88
CA LYS A 172 3.52 -10.15 -7.91
C LYS A 172 3.71 -10.76 -6.53
N TRP A 173 3.64 -9.95 -5.48
CA TRP A 173 3.97 -10.37 -4.13
C TRP A 173 2.72 -10.60 -3.28
N ILE A 174 1.85 -9.60 -3.12
CA ILE A 174 0.69 -9.68 -2.24
C ILE A 174 -0.54 -9.03 -2.86
N SER A 175 -1.66 -9.74 -2.83
CA SER A 175 -2.90 -9.27 -3.46
C SER A 175 -3.64 -8.30 -2.56
N HIS A 176 -4.46 -7.43 -3.17
CA HIS A 176 -5.38 -6.57 -2.41
C HIS A 176 -6.36 -7.40 -1.55
N ASP A 177 -6.69 -8.61 -1.97
CA ASP A 177 -7.54 -9.53 -1.20
C ASP A 177 -6.94 -9.87 0.16
N VAL A 178 -5.63 -10.14 0.23
CA VAL A 178 -4.96 -10.45 1.50
C VAL A 178 -4.98 -9.23 2.42
N LEU A 179 -4.66 -8.05 1.89
CA LEU A 179 -4.70 -6.80 2.67
C LEU A 179 -6.12 -6.44 3.16
N ALA A 180 -7.14 -6.73 2.34
CA ALA A 180 -8.54 -6.45 2.66
C ALA A 180 -9.17 -7.48 3.63
N ARG A 181 -8.49 -8.60 3.92
CA ARG A 181 -8.98 -9.71 4.76
C ARG A 181 -8.62 -9.59 6.24
N ASP A 182 -8.21 -8.41 6.66
CA ASP A 182 -7.86 -8.10 8.05
C ASP A 182 -6.70 -8.92 8.63
N VAL A 183 -5.99 -9.73 7.82
CA VAL A 183 -4.92 -10.65 8.27
C VAL A 183 -3.78 -9.95 9.02
N PHE A 184 -3.58 -8.66 8.76
CA PHE A 184 -2.54 -7.84 9.39
C PHE A 184 -3.06 -6.95 10.54
N ASN A 185 -4.35 -7.01 10.84
CA ASN A 185 -4.96 -6.14 11.84
C ASN A 185 -4.75 -6.71 13.25
N CYS A 186 -4.66 -5.83 14.24
CA CYS A 186 -4.74 -6.23 15.65
C CYS A 186 -6.08 -6.93 15.93
N GLY A 187 -6.04 -8.03 16.69
CA GLY A 187 -7.22 -8.83 17.04
C GLY A 187 -7.71 -9.80 15.95
N PHE A 188 -7.13 -9.78 14.75
CA PHE A 188 -7.42 -10.80 13.74
C PHE A 188 -6.85 -12.16 14.17
N SER A 189 -7.62 -13.24 13.96
CA SER A 189 -7.16 -14.61 14.19
C SER A 189 -7.32 -15.48 12.95
N SER A 190 -6.29 -16.28 12.65
CA SER A 190 -6.36 -17.36 11.67
C SER A 190 -6.78 -18.71 12.29
N GLY A 191 -7.01 -18.77 13.60
CA GLY A 191 -7.45 -19.98 14.30
C GLY A 191 -8.96 -20.17 14.15
N HIS A 192 -9.40 -20.58 12.96
CA HIS A 192 -10.80 -20.84 12.64
C HIS A 192 -10.98 -22.23 12.02
N GLY A 193 -12.18 -22.80 12.08
CA GLY A 193 -12.46 -24.14 11.55
C GLY A 193 -11.66 -25.19 12.30
N ILE A 194 -10.82 -25.96 11.60
CA ILE A 194 -9.99 -27.00 12.25
C ILE A 194 -8.93 -26.45 13.22
N PHE A 195 -8.65 -25.14 13.18
CA PHE A 195 -7.68 -24.46 14.05
C PHE A 195 -8.33 -23.65 15.18
N GLU A 196 -9.63 -23.82 15.43
CA GLU A 196 -10.38 -23.02 16.41
C GLU A 196 -9.80 -23.13 17.83
N SER A 197 -9.29 -24.30 18.20
CA SER A 197 -8.58 -24.50 19.49
C SER A 197 -7.31 -23.65 19.64
N TRP A 198 -6.75 -23.15 18.54
CA TRP A 198 -5.54 -22.33 18.51
C TRP A 198 -5.83 -20.84 18.31
N ALA A 199 -7.11 -20.41 18.34
CA ALA A 199 -7.51 -19.04 18.06
C ALA A 199 -6.70 -18.00 18.84
N GLU A 200 -6.51 -18.20 20.16
CA GLU A 200 -5.75 -17.29 21.02
C GLU A 200 -4.31 -17.09 20.53
N HIS A 201 -3.58 -18.17 20.28
CA HIS A 201 -2.18 -18.12 19.84
C HIS A 201 -2.00 -17.72 18.37
N CYS A 202 -3.07 -17.82 17.58
CA CYS A 202 -3.13 -17.37 16.20
C CYS A 202 -3.76 -15.97 16.07
N THR A 203 -3.96 -15.24 17.18
CA THR A 203 -4.50 -13.87 17.18
C THR A 203 -3.36 -12.84 17.19
N ASN A 204 -3.47 -11.84 16.33
CA ASN A 204 -2.57 -10.71 16.32
C ASN A 204 -2.71 -9.87 17.59
N ALA A 205 -1.70 -9.93 18.44
CA ALA A 205 -1.57 -9.05 19.59
C ALA A 205 -1.14 -7.63 19.16
N ALA A 206 -1.27 -6.68 20.08
CA ALA A 206 -0.89 -5.28 19.85
C ALA A 206 0.64 -5.05 19.73
N ASP A 207 1.46 -6.06 20.02
CA ASP A 207 2.93 -6.00 19.93
C ASP A 207 3.49 -6.32 18.53
N ASP A 208 2.60 -6.62 17.58
CA ASP A 208 2.91 -6.99 16.19
C ASP A 208 3.86 -8.21 16.03
N ARG A 209 4.20 -8.96 17.08
CA ARG A 209 5.20 -10.05 17.00
C ARG A 209 4.82 -11.10 15.96
N LEU A 210 3.57 -11.56 16.01
CA LEU A 210 3.03 -12.53 15.07
C LEU A 210 3.03 -11.99 13.64
N VAL A 211 2.51 -10.78 13.45
CA VAL A 211 2.39 -10.16 12.13
C VAL A 211 3.74 -9.93 11.47
N LEU A 212 4.75 -9.49 12.24
CA LEU A 212 6.09 -9.24 11.73
C LEU A 212 6.82 -10.54 11.35
N LEU A 213 6.68 -11.59 12.17
CA LEU A 213 7.21 -12.92 11.82
C LEU A 213 6.53 -13.47 10.56
N PHE A 214 5.20 -13.35 10.48
CA PHE A 214 4.42 -13.75 9.32
C PHE A 214 4.87 -13.00 8.05
N LEU A 215 5.06 -11.68 8.12
CA LEU A 215 5.61 -10.88 7.02
C LEU A 215 7.01 -11.34 6.62
N GLU A 216 7.87 -11.65 7.59
CA GLU A 216 9.20 -12.21 7.31
C GLU A 216 9.10 -13.51 6.51
N ARG A 217 8.21 -14.42 6.90
CA ARG A 217 7.97 -15.67 6.17
C ARG A 217 7.46 -15.41 4.75
N LEU A 218 6.47 -14.53 4.56
CA LEU A 218 5.96 -14.16 3.23
C LEU A 218 7.06 -13.63 2.29
N ARG A 219 8.05 -12.90 2.83
CA ARG A 219 9.20 -12.40 2.05
C ARG A 219 10.13 -13.53 1.66
N VAL A 220 10.58 -14.30 2.65
CA VAL A 220 11.60 -15.33 2.45
C VAL A 220 11.10 -16.42 1.51
N ASP A 221 9.83 -16.84 1.65
CA ASP A 221 9.26 -17.86 0.78
C ASP A 221 9.07 -17.36 -0.65
N TRP A 222 8.61 -16.12 -0.84
CA TRP A 222 8.46 -15.55 -2.17
C TRP A 222 9.81 -15.37 -2.88
N ASP A 223 10.85 -14.93 -2.17
CA ASP A 223 12.18 -14.74 -2.74
C ASP A 223 12.80 -16.07 -3.23
N LYS A 224 12.43 -17.20 -2.60
CA LYS A 224 12.86 -18.56 -2.97
C LYS A 224 12.05 -19.20 -4.10
N GLN A 225 10.86 -18.70 -4.40
CA GLN A 225 10.01 -19.28 -5.44
C GLN A 225 10.65 -19.08 -6.82
N ASN A 226 10.78 -20.18 -7.57
CA ASN A 226 11.18 -20.14 -8.99
C ASN A 226 10.11 -19.45 -9.85
N ASN A 227 8.84 -19.75 -9.61
CA ASN A 227 7.70 -19.09 -10.24
C ASN A 227 6.98 -18.24 -9.20
N ARG A 228 7.37 -16.97 -9.12
CA ARG A 228 6.89 -16.00 -8.14
C ARG A 228 5.41 -15.71 -8.37
N SER A 229 4.56 -16.36 -7.59
CA SER A 229 3.12 -16.11 -7.58
C SER A 229 2.77 -15.13 -6.47
N CYS A 230 1.70 -14.39 -6.69
CA CYS A 230 1.14 -13.51 -5.69
C CYS A 230 0.53 -14.34 -4.55
N TRP A 231 0.78 -13.96 -3.29
CA TRP A 231 0.16 -14.58 -2.14
C TRP A 231 -1.37 -14.46 -2.22
N THR A 232 -2.04 -15.61 -2.10
CA THR A 232 -3.49 -15.70 -2.01
C THR A 232 -3.94 -15.65 -0.55
N VAL A 233 -5.23 -15.39 -0.34
CA VAL A 233 -5.82 -15.38 1.02
C VAL A 233 -5.64 -16.74 1.69
N LYS A 234 -5.84 -17.83 0.95
CA LYS A 234 -5.72 -19.19 1.50
C LYS A 234 -4.30 -19.43 2.02
N ASP A 235 -3.30 -19.15 1.19
CA ASP A 235 -1.90 -19.37 1.53
C ASP A 235 -1.46 -18.48 2.71
N ALA A 236 -1.89 -17.21 2.70
CA ALA A 236 -1.64 -16.25 3.77
C ALA A 236 -2.22 -16.70 5.11
N LEU A 237 -3.46 -17.20 5.14
CA LEU A 237 -4.11 -17.68 6.35
C LEU A 237 -3.40 -18.91 6.94
N THR A 238 -3.02 -19.87 6.09
CA THR A 238 -2.27 -21.05 6.54
C THR A 238 -0.91 -20.66 7.12
N LEU A 239 -0.17 -19.80 6.43
CA LEU A 239 1.16 -19.36 6.90
C LEU A 239 1.07 -18.51 8.18
N HIS A 240 0.01 -17.70 8.32
CA HIS A 240 -0.28 -16.95 9.54
C HIS A 240 -0.52 -17.88 10.73
N ALA A 241 -1.36 -18.92 10.57
CA ALA A 241 -1.62 -19.91 11.62
C ALA A 241 -0.35 -20.66 12.04
N VAL A 242 0.43 -21.11 11.06
CA VAL A 242 1.74 -21.77 11.28
C VAL A 242 2.71 -20.85 12.03
N SER A 243 2.71 -19.55 11.73
CA SER A 243 3.52 -18.56 12.46
C SER A 243 3.07 -18.39 13.91
N GLY A 244 1.77 -18.44 14.19
CA GLY A 244 1.20 -18.42 15.54
C GLY A 244 1.62 -19.64 16.36
N ALA A 245 1.48 -20.84 15.80
CA ALA A 245 1.93 -22.07 16.43
C ALA A 245 3.43 -22.06 16.73
N PHE A 246 4.25 -21.57 15.80
CA PHE A 246 5.69 -21.45 15.99
C PHE A 246 6.05 -20.51 17.16
N LEU A 247 5.45 -19.32 17.22
CA LEU A 247 5.69 -18.38 18.33
C LEU A 247 5.30 -18.97 19.68
N PHE A 248 4.15 -19.65 19.76
CA PHE A 248 3.74 -20.34 20.98
C PHE A 248 4.77 -21.37 21.45
N LEU A 249 5.26 -22.22 20.53
CA LEU A 249 6.26 -23.23 20.86
C LEU A 249 7.62 -22.62 21.23
N ARG A 250 8.02 -21.55 20.54
CA ARG A 250 9.24 -20.79 20.84
C ARG A 250 9.19 -20.17 22.24
N ASP A 251 8.07 -19.54 22.60
CA ASP A 251 7.89 -18.93 23.92
C ASP A 251 7.85 -20.03 25.01
N SER A 252 7.23 -21.18 24.72
CA SER A 252 7.25 -22.37 25.58
C SER A 252 8.64 -22.96 25.76
N LEU A 253 9.46 -22.96 24.71
CA LEU A 253 10.85 -23.42 24.75
C LEU A 253 11.70 -22.46 25.61
N HIS A 254 11.56 -21.15 25.41
CA HIS A 254 12.25 -20.13 26.19
C HIS A 254 11.92 -20.23 27.69
N ALA A 255 10.67 -20.55 28.04
CA ALA A 255 10.25 -20.69 29.42
C ALA A 255 10.78 -21.97 30.12
N LYS A 256 11.08 -23.03 29.35
CA LYS A 256 11.43 -24.36 29.89
C LYS A 256 12.91 -24.71 29.80
N VAL A 257 13.66 -24.09 28.90
CA VAL A 257 15.08 -24.38 28.66
C VAL A 257 15.95 -23.33 29.36
N PRO A 258 17.09 -23.71 29.98
CA PRO A 258 18.04 -22.74 30.52
C PRO A 258 18.43 -21.68 29.50
N GLN A 259 18.53 -20.42 29.93
CA GLN A 259 18.73 -19.28 29.00
C GLN A 259 20.00 -19.40 28.14
N ALA A 260 21.07 -19.99 28.69
CA ALA A 260 22.31 -20.24 27.96
C ALA A 260 22.10 -21.21 26.79
N ASP A 261 21.36 -22.30 27.03
CA ASP A 261 21.05 -23.33 26.04
C ASP A 261 20.07 -22.84 24.98
N PHE A 262 19.04 -22.10 25.38
CA PHE A 262 18.09 -21.48 24.46
C PHE A 262 18.80 -20.55 23.47
N LYS A 263 19.72 -19.70 23.96
CA LYS A 263 20.49 -18.78 23.12
C LYS A 263 21.34 -19.52 22.08
N ASN A 264 21.81 -20.72 22.38
CA ASN A 264 22.68 -21.49 21.49
C ASN A 264 21.92 -22.18 20.35
N CYS A 265 20.59 -22.40 20.45
CA CYS A 265 19.83 -23.09 19.41
C CYS A 265 18.72 -22.29 18.75
N ILE A 266 18.25 -21.20 19.37
CA ILE A 266 17.08 -20.49 18.86
C ILE A 266 17.32 -19.93 17.45
N ASP A 267 18.55 -19.50 17.13
CA ASP A 267 18.89 -18.97 15.82
C ASP A 267 18.75 -20.04 14.72
N ASP A 268 19.19 -21.28 14.99
CA ASP A 268 19.05 -22.41 14.06
C ASP A 268 17.57 -22.79 13.86
N ILE A 269 16.77 -22.76 14.94
CA ILE A 269 15.34 -23.06 14.90
C ILE A 269 14.59 -21.97 14.11
N ASP A 270 14.87 -20.70 14.39
CA ASP A 270 14.32 -19.55 13.67
C ASP A 270 14.74 -19.60 12.19
N GLU A 271 15.96 -20.03 11.87
CA GLU A 271 16.39 -20.24 10.49
C GLU A 271 15.64 -21.40 9.80
N GLN A 272 15.46 -22.54 10.47
CA GLN A 272 14.68 -23.67 9.94
C GLN A 272 13.22 -23.27 9.69
N PHE A 273 12.61 -22.54 10.62
CA PHE A 273 11.29 -21.97 10.45
C PHE A 273 11.23 -21.02 9.25
N ARG A 274 12.18 -20.08 9.13
CA ARG A 274 12.29 -19.18 7.96
C ARG A 274 12.60 -19.90 6.66
N LYS A 275 13.03 -21.15 6.70
CA LYS A 275 13.18 -22.00 5.52
C LYS A 275 11.95 -22.81 5.17
N GLY A 276 10.90 -22.75 5.99
CA GLY A 276 9.66 -23.52 5.81
C GLY A 276 9.82 -25.01 6.14
N PHE A 277 10.93 -25.40 6.76
CA PHE A 277 11.19 -26.81 7.07
C PHE A 277 10.29 -27.35 8.17
N LEU A 278 9.70 -26.46 8.98
CA LEU A 278 8.82 -26.82 10.10
C LEU A 278 7.34 -26.76 9.75
N ASP A 279 6.97 -26.27 8.56
CA ASP A 279 5.58 -25.92 8.22
C ASP A 279 4.65 -27.15 8.25
N ALA A 280 5.13 -28.31 7.78
CA ALA A 280 4.35 -29.55 7.78
C ALA A 280 4.06 -30.06 9.20
N GLU A 281 5.06 -30.06 10.09
CA GLU A 281 4.88 -30.48 11.48
C GLU A 281 3.99 -29.50 12.25
N LEU A 282 4.16 -28.19 12.04
CA LEU A 282 3.33 -27.15 12.67
C LEU A 282 1.88 -27.21 12.19
N HIS A 283 1.65 -27.44 10.90
CA HIS A 283 0.31 -27.62 10.37
C HIS A 283 -0.36 -28.90 10.91
N GLN A 284 0.39 -30.00 11.04
CA GLN A 284 -0.11 -31.21 11.67
C GLN A 284 -0.53 -30.93 13.12
N LEU A 285 0.35 -30.30 13.91
CA LEU A 285 0.08 -29.91 15.29
C LEU A 285 -1.22 -29.09 15.41
N LEU A 286 -1.37 -28.07 14.58
CA LEU A 286 -2.57 -27.22 14.52
C LEU A 286 -3.84 -28.03 14.24
N SER A 287 -3.73 -29.10 13.44
CA SER A 287 -4.87 -29.93 13.02
C SER A 287 -5.23 -31.05 13.99
N THR A 288 -4.26 -31.52 14.80
CA THR A 288 -4.42 -32.74 15.61
C THR A 288 -4.41 -32.50 17.12
N SER A 289 -4.05 -31.29 17.56
CA SER A 289 -3.81 -31.02 18.98
C SER A 289 -4.54 -29.77 19.46
N VAL A 290 -4.80 -29.72 20.76
CA VAL A 290 -5.46 -28.60 21.44
C VAL A 290 -4.49 -28.03 22.48
N PRO A 291 -4.25 -26.71 22.54
CA PRO A 291 -3.46 -26.10 23.60
C PRO A 291 -4.07 -26.33 25.00
N PRO A 292 -3.25 -26.44 26.07
CA PRO A 292 -1.80 -26.36 26.07
C PRO A 292 -1.15 -27.63 25.52
N THR A 293 -0.22 -27.47 24.57
CA THR A 293 0.61 -28.58 24.08
C THR A 293 1.96 -28.57 24.78
N THR A 294 2.52 -29.76 24.97
CA THR A 294 3.86 -29.92 25.53
C THR A 294 4.90 -29.90 24.42
N LEU A 295 6.15 -29.54 24.74
CA LEU A 295 7.26 -29.60 23.77
C LEU A 295 7.50 -31.02 23.25
N ASN A 296 7.04 -32.04 23.97
CA ASN A 296 7.17 -33.43 23.58
C ASN A 296 6.19 -33.81 22.46
N ASP A 297 5.08 -33.08 22.30
CA ASP A 297 4.06 -33.37 21.28
C ASP A 297 4.54 -33.02 19.86
N VAL A 298 5.61 -32.22 19.75
CA VAL A 298 6.18 -31.77 18.49
C VAL A 298 7.54 -32.44 18.25
N SER A 299 7.68 -33.14 17.14
CA SER A 299 8.82 -34.04 16.93
C SER A 299 10.16 -33.30 16.91
N PHE A 300 10.24 -32.14 16.24
CA PHE A 300 11.46 -31.33 16.22
C PHE A 300 11.81 -30.73 17.58
N MET A 301 10.81 -30.32 18.36
CA MET A 301 11.02 -29.83 19.73
C MET A 301 11.50 -30.94 20.66
N ARG A 302 10.99 -32.16 20.50
CA ARG A 302 11.46 -33.34 21.25
C ARG A 302 12.94 -33.63 21.01
N ARG A 303 13.41 -33.53 19.76
CA ARG A 303 14.82 -33.70 19.41
C ARG A 303 15.72 -32.66 20.09
N LEU A 304 15.26 -31.41 20.14
CA LEU A 304 15.97 -30.33 20.83
C LEU A 304 16.01 -30.55 22.34
N ALA A 305 14.88 -30.92 22.95
CA ALA A 305 14.78 -31.21 24.37
C ALA A 305 15.73 -32.34 24.81
N MET A 306 15.90 -33.38 23.98
CA MET A 306 16.87 -34.46 24.22
C MET A 306 18.32 -33.97 24.15
N HIS A 307 18.63 -33.04 23.23
CA HIS A 307 19.99 -32.52 23.07
C HIS A 307 20.47 -31.73 24.29
N PHE A 308 19.57 -30.97 24.91
CA PHE A 308 19.88 -30.19 26.11
C PHE A 308 19.89 -30.98 27.41
N ASN A 309 19.69 -32.31 27.32
CA ASN A 309 19.72 -33.21 28.45
C ASN A 309 18.90 -32.64 29.62
N VAL A 310 17.72 -32.06 29.33
CA VAL A 310 16.88 -31.40 30.32
C VAL A 310 16.33 -32.49 31.24
N VAL A 311 17.10 -32.85 32.27
CA VAL A 311 16.88 -34.00 33.17
C VAL A 311 15.55 -33.88 33.94
N GLY A 312 14.84 -32.75 33.85
CA GLY A 312 13.55 -32.50 34.49
C GLY A 312 12.29 -32.72 33.62
N LEU A 313 12.38 -32.95 32.30
CA LEU A 313 11.17 -33.06 31.46
C LEU A 313 10.38 -34.37 31.67
N GLY A 314 11.00 -35.38 32.28
CA GLY A 314 10.33 -36.64 32.62
C GLY A 314 9.29 -36.53 33.74
N GLN A 315 9.25 -35.42 34.49
CA GLN A 315 8.31 -35.21 35.60
C GLN A 315 7.02 -34.45 35.22
N PHE A 316 6.85 -34.09 33.96
CA PHE A 316 5.63 -33.44 33.44
C PHE A 316 4.87 -34.33 32.44
N ILE A 317 5.09 -35.65 32.50
CA ILE A 317 4.34 -36.69 31.77
C ILE A 317 3.16 -37.13 32.64
#